data_AF-N8Y3P5-F1
#
_entry.id   AF-N8Y3P5-F1
#
_cell.length_a   1.000
_cell.length_b   1.000
_cell.length_c   1.000
_cell.angle_alpha   90.00
_cell.angle_beta   90.00
_cell.angle_gamma   90.00
#
_symmetry.space_group_name_H-M   'P 1'
#
loop_
_entity.id
_entity.type
_entity.pdbx_description
1 polymer ?
#
loop_
_entity_poly.entity_id
_entity_poly.type
_entity_poly.pdbx_seq_one_letter_code
_entity_poly.pdbx_strand_id
1 'polypeptide(L)'
;MSALEKVRMLKQLQELNTKKRNTQGLALVKVLAEIQKIRRTLGFKSTLQPSESAVVNEIIQGKRKLSQETLNLVEKEAEKNPDNPKLTDALGVLVEEYNASYA
;
A
#
# COMPACT_ATOMS: atom_id res chain seq x y z
N MET A 1 0.86 1.21 -22.86
CA MET A 1 2.15 0.78 -22.28
C MET A 1 2.82 -0.18 -23.24
N SER A 2 4.07 0.08 -23.58
CA SER A 2 4.94 -0.78 -24.39
C SER A 2 5.46 -1.98 -23.60
N ALA A 3 5.92 -3.02 -24.30
CA ALA A 3 6.53 -4.19 -23.68
C ALA A 3 7.74 -3.83 -22.79
N LEU A 4 8.55 -2.85 -23.22
CA LEU A 4 9.72 -2.38 -22.46
C LEU A 4 9.33 -1.68 -21.15
N GLU A 5 8.29 -0.85 -21.18
CA GLU A 5 7.76 -0.22 -19.96
C GLU A 5 7.19 -1.24 -18.98
N LYS A 6 6.51 -2.27 -19.49
CA LYS A 6 6.00 -3.38 -18.68
C LYS A 6 7.14 -4.13 -17.96
N VAL A 7 8.24 -4.41 -18.67
CA VAL A 7 9.44 -5.05 -18.09
C VAL A 7 10.08 -4.17 -17.02
N ARG A 8 10.22 -2.86 -17.26
CA ARG A 8 10.76 -1.92 -16.26
C ARG A 8 9.90 -1.87 -15.00
N MET A 9 8.58 -1.81 -15.14
CA MET A 9 7.67 -1.81 -14.00
C MET A 9 7.71 -3.12 -13.22
N LEU A 10 7.83 -4.27 -13.88
CA LEU A 10 8.01 -5.56 -13.21
C LEU A 10 9.33 -5.61 -12.41
N LYS A 11 10.41 -5.05 -12.96
CA LYS A 11 11.69 -4.94 -12.23
C LYS A 11 11.57 -4.03 -11.00
N GLN A 12 10.94 -2.87 -11.14
CA GLN A 12 10.67 -1.97 -10.01
C GLN A 12 9.81 -2.63 -8.94
N LEU A 13 8.79 -3.40 -9.34
CA LEU A 13 7.94 -4.16 -8.42
C LEU A 13 8.77 -5.18 -7.62
N GLN A 14 9.71 -5.87 -8.25
CA GLN A 14 10.60 -6.83 -7.60
C GLN A 14 11.56 -6.13 -6.60
N GLU A 15 12.12 -4.99 -6.97
CA GLU A 15 12.98 -4.18 -6.10
C GLU A 15 12.21 -3.69 -4.87
N LEU A 16 10.99 -3.19 -5.06
CA LEU A 16 10.14 -2.74 -3.96
C LEU A 16 9.69 -3.89 -3.05
N ASN A 17 9.40 -5.07 -3.59
CA ASN A 17 9.09 -6.25 -2.76
C ASN A 17 10.29 -6.68 -1.91
N THR A 18 11.52 -6.55 -2.44
CA THR A 18 12.75 -6.79 -1.67
C THR A 18 12.93 -5.73 -0.59
N LYS A 19 12.73 -4.44 -0.95
CA LYS A 19 12.81 -3.32 -0.03
C LYS A 19 11.80 -3.46 1.10
N LYS A 20 10.57 -3.85 0.81
CA LYS A 20 9.48 -4.09 1.77
C LYS A 20 9.97 -4.94 2.96
N ARG A 21 10.68 -6.05 2.70
CA ARG A 21 11.17 -6.98 3.74
C ARG A 21 12.16 -6.35 4.73
N ASN A 22 12.86 -5.30 4.33
CA ASN A 22 13.89 -4.61 5.11
C ASN A 22 13.43 -3.22 5.58
N THR A 23 12.17 -2.86 5.35
CA THR A 23 11.64 -1.53 5.66
C THR A 23 10.58 -1.64 6.75
N GLN A 24 10.60 -0.71 7.70
CA GLN A 24 9.62 -0.65 8.80
C GLN A 24 8.99 0.74 8.89
N GLY A 25 7.93 0.86 9.66
CA GLY A 25 7.30 2.15 9.95
C GLY A 25 6.71 2.82 8.70
N LEU A 26 6.81 4.15 8.61
CA LEU A 26 6.29 4.91 7.48
C LEU A 26 6.96 4.58 6.14
N ALA A 27 8.25 4.22 6.17
CA ALA A 27 8.95 3.88 4.95
C ALA A 27 8.35 2.61 4.31
N LEU A 28 7.83 1.68 5.13
CA LEU A 28 7.09 0.52 4.66
C LEU A 28 5.76 0.94 4.01
N VAL A 29 5.02 1.89 4.59
CA VAL A 29 3.77 2.44 4.03
C VAL A 29 4.01 3.02 2.63
N LYS A 30 5.08 3.81 2.47
CA LYS A 30 5.45 4.39 1.17
C LYS A 30 5.79 3.30 0.15
N VAL A 31 6.58 2.30 0.55
CA VAL A 31 6.91 1.15 -0.31
C VAL A 31 5.66 0.38 -0.72
N LEU A 32 4.75 0.11 0.21
CA LEU A 32 3.47 -0.56 -0.08
C LEU A 32 2.61 0.26 -1.06
N ALA A 33 2.55 1.59 -0.90
CA ALA A 33 1.80 2.47 -1.78
C ALA A 33 2.36 2.45 -3.21
N GLU A 34 3.69 2.46 -3.36
CA GLU A 34 4.35 2.35 -4.66
C GLU A 34 4.13 0.98 -5.31
N ILE A 35 4.23 -0.11 -4.54
CA ILE A 35 3.92 -1.47 -5.00
C ILE A 35 2.50 -1.53 -5.57
N GLN A 36 1.52 -0.96 -4.85
CA GLN A 36 0.14 -0.95 -5.31
C GLN A 36 -0.08 -0.11 -6.57
N LYS A 37 0.55 1.06 -6.67
CA LYS A 37 0.49 1.89 -7.89
C LYS A 37 1.02 1.13 -9.11
N ILE A 38 2.15 0.44 -8.96
CA ILE A 38 2.74 -0.35 -10.05
C ILE A 38 1.84 -1.53 -10.41
N ARG A 39 1.28 -2.25 -9.43
CA ARG A 39 0.37 -3.38 -9.68
C ARG A 39 -0.87 -2.95 -10.48
N ARG A 40 -1.50 -1.83 -10.10
CA ARG A 40 -2.63 -1.27 -10.85
C ARG A 40 -2.24 -0.92 -12.28
N THR A 41 -1.08 -0.28 -12.45
CA THR A 41 -0.61 0.15 -13.79
C THR A 41 -0.28 -1.02 -14.71
N LEU A 42 0.18 -2.13 -14.13
CA LEU A 42 0.42 -3.39 -14.84
C LEU A 42 -0.87 -4.18 -15.17
N GLY A 43 -2.03 -3.72 -14.69
CA GLY A 43 -3.32 -4.35 -14.95
C GLY A 43 -3.51 -5.67 -14.21
N PHE A 44 -2.82 -5.88 -13.08
CA PHE A 44 -3.14 -6.99 -12.18
C PHE A 44 -4.59 -6.81 -11.73
N LYS A 45 -5.47 -7.70 -12.20
CA LYS A 45 -6.90 -7.63 -11.91
C LYS A 45 -7.13 -8.07 -10.47
N SER A 46 -7.71 -7.18 -9.67
CA SER A 46 -8.27 -7.54 -8.38
C SER A 46 -9.38 -8.57 -8.60
N THR A 47 -9.17 -9.79 -8.13
CA THR A 47 -10.21 -10.83 -8.08
C THR A 47 -11.16 -10.63 -6.91
N LEU A 48 -10.89 -9.65 -6.04
CA LEU A 48 -11.67 -9.36 -4.84
C LEU A 48 -12.41 -8.03 -4.99
N GLN A 49 -13.69 -8.06 -4.60
CA GLN A 49 -14.57 -6.89 -4.49
C GLN A 49 -13.94 -5.80 -3.60
N PRO A 50 -14.28 -4.51 -3.77
CA PRO A 50 -13.69 -3.37 -3.05
C PRO A 50 -13.95 -3.40 -1.53
N SER A 51 -13.15 -4.21 -0.84
CA SER A 51 -12.87 -4.30 0.59
C SER A 51 -14.06 -4.24 1.56
N GLU A 52 -14.42 -5.42 2.07
CA GLU A 52 -14.98 -5.60 3.42
C GLU A 52 -13.91 -5.47 4.53
N SER A 53 -12.67 -5.07 4.19
CA SER A 53 -11.61 -4.91 5.19
C SER A 53 -11.94 -3.73 6.11
N ALA A 54 -12.47 -4.06 7.28
CA ALA A 54 -12.84 -3.09 8.32
C ALA A 54 -11.67 -2.16 8.66
N VAL A 55 -10.45 -2.72 8.75
CA VAL A 55 -9.22 -1.96 9.02
C VAL A 55 -8.95 -0.88 7.97
N VAL A 56 -9.03 -1.23 6.68
CA VAL A 56 -8.77 -0.27 5.59
C VAL A 56 -9.81 0.86 5.62
N ASN A 57 -11.08 0.53 5.84
CA ASN A 57 -12.14 1.53 5.96
C ASN A 57 -11.99 2.40 7.22
N GLU A 58 -11.58 1.83 8.36
CA GLU A 58 -11.32 2.57 9.60
C GLU A 58 -10.19 3.59 9.46
N ILE A 59 -9.13 3.24 8.73
CA ILE A 59 -8.00 4.14 8.48
C ILE A 59 -8.43 5.28 7.57
N ILE A 60 -9.13 5.00 6.48
CA ILE A 60 -9.66 6.03 5.57
C ILE A 60 -10.60 6.99 6.31
N GLN A 61 -11.39 6.47 7.25
CA GLN A 61 -12.30 7.27 8.08
C GLN A 61 -11.58 8.04 9.19
N GLY A 62 -10.26 7.93 9.34
CA GLY A 62 -9.50 8.57 10.42
C GLY A 62 -9.81 8.01 11.81
N LYS A 63 -10.46 6.83 11.90
CA LYS A 63 -10.76 6.17 13.19
C LYS A 63 -9.52 5.51 13.79
N ARG A 64 -8.57 5.11 12.94
CA ARG A 64 -7.28 4.57 13.37
C ARG A 64 -6.17 5.56 13.07
N LYS A 65 -5.52 6.03 14.14
CA LYS A 65 -4.33 6.86 14.07
C LYS A 65 -3.11 6.06 13.62
N LEU A 66 -2.10 6.77 13.11
CA LEU A 66 -0.78 6.24 12.82
C LEU A 66 -0.17 5.62 14.08
N SER A 67 0.01 4.30 14.05
CA SER A 67 0.66 3.53 15.10
C SER A 67 1.32 2.29 14.50
N GLN A 68 2.32 1.71 15.19
CA GLN A 68 2.96 0.46 14.74
C GLN A 68 1.93 -0.65 14.51
N GLU A 69 0.86 -0.71 15.32
CA GLU A 69 -0.22 -1.68 15.16
C GLU A 69 -1.00 -1.44 13.85
N THR A 70 -1.40 -0.19 13.60
CA THR A 70 -2.11 0.20 12.37
C THR A 70 -1.26 -0.14 11.13
N LEU A 71 0.05 0.10 11.19
CA LEU A 71 0.98 -0.23 10.12
C LEU A 71 1.07 -1.74 9.85
N ASN A 72 1.18 -2.54 10.91
CA ASN A 72 1.21 -4.01 10.79
C ASN A 72 -0.09 -4.56 10.22
N LEU A 73 -1.24 -3.97 10.58
CA LEU A 73 -2.53 -4.39 10.04
C LEU A 73 -2.65 -4.04 8.55
N VAL A 74 -2.22 -2.85 8.14
CA VAL A 74 -2.19 -2.46 6.73
C VAL A 74 -1.23 -3.33 5.93
N GLU A 75 -0.07 -3.69 6.49
CA GLU A 75 0.86 -4.60 5.83
C GLU A 75 0.22 -5.98 5.63
N LYS A 76 -0.41 -6.55 6.66
CA LYS A 76 -1.14 -7.82 6.54
C LYS A 76 -2.26 -7.75 5.52
N GLU A 77 -3.01 -6.65 5.49
CA GLU A 77 -4.04 -6.43 4.48
C GLU A 77 -3.44 -6.27 3.08
N ALA A 78 -2.28 -5.63 2.94
CA ALA A 78 -1.58 -5.51 1.66
C ALA A 78 -1.00 -6.85 1.19
N GLU A 79 -0.69 -7.77 2.10
CA GLU A 79 -0.26 -9.13 1.76
C GLU A 79 -1.42 -10.02 1.34
N LYS A 80 -2.53 -9.97 2.09
CA LYS A 80 -3.74 -10.74 1.79
C LYS A 80 -4.47 -10.22 0.56
N ASN A 81 -4.57 -8.90 0.46
CA ASN A 81 -5.38 -8.19 -0.52
C ASN A 81 -4.53 -7.13 -1.24
N PRO A 82 -3.46 -7.54 -1.96
CA PRO A 82 -2.51 -6.60 -2.55
C PRO A 82 -3.10 -5.67 -3.61
N ASP A 83 -4.20 -6.07 -4.23
CA ASP A 83 -4.87 -5.33 -5.30
C ASP A 83 -6.10 -4.55 -4.80
N ASN A 84 -6.30 -4.49 -3.47
CA ASN A 84 -7.38 -3.75 -2.86
C ASN A 84 -7.28 -2.25 -3.22
N PRO A 85 -8.27 -1.69 -3.95
CA PRO A 85 -8.21 -0.31 -4.43
C PRO A 85 -8.28 0.74 -3.29
N LYS A 86 -8.84 0.39 -2.13
CA LYS A 86 -8.93 1.31 -0.98
C LYS A 86 -7.65 1.32 -0.14
N LEU A 87 -6.76 0.36 -0.34
CA LEU A 87 -5.56 0.22 0.47
C LEU A 87 -4.54 1.32 0.14
N THR A 88 -4.52 1.81 -1.10
CA THR A 88 -3.73 2.99 -1.48
C THR A 88 -4.25 4.25 -0.79
N ASP A 89 -5.57 4.39 -0.65
CA ASP A 89 -6.19 5.52 0.03
C ASP A 89 -5.88 5.49 1.53
N ALA A 90 -5.99 4.31 2.16
CA ALA A 90 -5.61 4.11 3.56
C ALA A 90 -4.12 4.43 3.82
N LEU A 91 -3.22 3.98 2.93
CA LEU A 91 -1.80 4.31 3.00
C LEU A 91 -1.57 5.83 2.84
N GLY A 92 -2.35 6.51 1.99
CA GLY A 92 -2.32 7.96 1.83
C GLY A 92 -2.65 8.69 3.13
N VAL A 93 -3.75 8.32 3.79
CA VAL A 93 -4.16 8.91 5.08
C VAL A 93 -3.09 8.72 6.15
N LEU A 94 -2.47 7.54 6.24
CA LEU A 94 -1.37 7.31 7.19
C LEU A 94 -0.13 8.19 6.92
N VAL A 95 0.16 8.46 5.64
CA VAL A 95 1.26 9.39 5.29
C VAL A 95 0.92 10.82 5.67
N GLU A 96 -0.33 11.25 5.47
CA GLU A 96 -0.78 12.58 5.87
C GLU A 96 -0.77 12.78 7.39
N GLU A 97 -1.27 11.80 8.15
CA GLU A 97 -1.22 11.85 9.62
C GLU A 97 0.22 11.92 10.16
N TYR A 98 1.15 11.20 9.54
CA TYR A 98 2.56 11.31 9.90
C TYR A 98 3.11 12.70 9.65
N ASN A 99 2.87 13.25 8.46
CA ASN A 99 3.35 14.59 8.12
C ASN A 99 2.76 15.64 9.07
N ALA A 100 1.49 15.49 9.47
CA ALA A 100 0.84 16.37 10.44
C ALA A 100 1.37 16.21 11.88
N SER A 101 1.86 15.03 12.25
CA SER A 101 2.37 14.75 13.60
C SER A 101 3.83 15.21 13.80
N TYR A 102 4.55 15.49 12.72
CA TYR A 102 5.97 15.87 12.72
C TYR A 102 6.25 17.20 11.99
N ALA A 103 5.20 17.97 11.68
CA ALA A 103 5.28 19.37 11.21
C ALA A 103 5.10 20.34 12.37
#